data_AF-A0A2L0F193-F1
#
_entry.id   AF-A0A2L0F193-F1
#
_cell.length_a   1.000
_cell.length_b   1.000
_cell.length_c   1.000
_cell.angle_alpha   90.00
_cell.angle_beta   90.00
_cell.angle_gamma   90.00
#
_symmetry.space_group_name_H-M   'P 1'
#
loop_
_entity.id
_entity.type
_entity.pdbx_description
1 polymer ?
#
loop_
_entity_poly.entity_id
_entity_poly.type
_entity_poly.pdbx_seq_one_letter_code
_entity_poly.pdbx_strand_id
1 'polypeptide(L)' 'MTYFSFRDFPDNTPIPDDCHGHDGTPDWAALLEWICPDLSPDEAERLAAIAEASGGRPDVASLKRLIEEHARP' A
#
# COMPACT_ATOMS: atom_id res chain seq x y z
N MET A 1 -8.90 -14.14 12.30
CA MET A 1 -8.83 -13.74 10.89
C MET A 1 -9.23 -12.28 10.85
N THR A 2 -8.25 -11.38 10.97
CA THR A 2 -8.42 -9.96 10.72
C THR A 2 -8.76 -9.82 9.24
N TYR A 3 -9.95 -9.31 8.95
CA TYR A 3 -10.45 -9.19 7.58
C TYR A 3 -10.12 -7.77 7.14
N PHE A 4 -8.97 -7.57 6.50
CA PHE A 4 -8.61 -6.26 5.95
C PHE A 4 -9.67 -5.87 4.90
N SER A 5 -10.31 -4.73 5.13
CA SER A 5 -11.26 -4.17 4.18
C SER A 5 -10.50 -3.37 3.14
N PHE A 6 -10.12 -4.04 2.06
CA PHE A 6 -9.54 -3.37 0.91
C PHE A 6 -10.61 -2.52 0.21
N ARG A 7 -10.23 -1.31 -0.21
CA ARG A 7 -11.07 -0.54 -1.12
C ARG A 7 -11.17 -1.26 -2.47
N ASP A 8 -12.40 -1.35 -2.96
CA ASP A 8 -12.73 -1.91 -4.27
C ASP A 8 -12.30 -0.91 -5.36
N PHE A 9 -11.01 -0.96 -5.71
CA PHE A 9 -10.47 -0.27 -6.87
C PHE A 9 -10.32 -1.27 -8.02
N PRO A 10 -10.70 -0.91 -9.26
CA PRO A 10 -10.23 -1.65 -10.42
C PRO A 10 -8.71 -1.62 -10.43
N ASP A 11 -8.07 -2.75 -10.72
CA ASP A 11 -6.61 -2.93 -10.65
C ASP A 11 -5.82 -1.90 -11.49
N ASN A 12 -6.46 -1.31 -12.50
CA ASN A 12 -5.94 -0.24 -13.36
C ASN A 12 -6.17 1.18 -12.80
N THR A 13 -6.51 1.35 -11.52
CA THR A 13 -6.71 2.69 -10.96
C THR A 13 -5.36 3.40 -10.91
N PRO A 14 -5.20 4.54 -11.61
CA PRO A 14 -3.96 5.29 -11.54
C PRO A 14 -3.73 5.75 -10.09
N ILE A 15 -2.50 5.58 -9.62
CA ILE A 15 -2.03 6.12 -8.34
C ILE A 15 -2.39 7.63 -8.31
N PRO A 16 -3.15 8.11 -7.30
CA PRO A 16 -3.46 9.53 -7.21
C PRO A 16 -2.18 10.34 -6.99
N ASP A 17 -2.12 11.53 -7.59
CA ASP A 17 -0.97 12.45 -7.53
C ASP A 17 -0.59 12.83 -6.08
N ASP A 18 -1.56 12.76 -5.17
CA ASP A 18 -1.42 13.00 -3.72
C ASP A 18 -0.56 11.93 -3.01
N CYS A 19 -0.38 10.76 -3.64
CA CYS A 19 0.50 9.70 -3.14
C CYS A 19 1.93 9.81 -3.67
N HIS A 20 2.33 10.95 -4.24
CA HIS A 20 3.73 11.24 -4.53
C HIS A 20 4.32 12.14 -3.44
N GLY A 21 5.44 11.71 -2.86
CA GLY A 21 6.26 12.55 -2.00
C GLY A 21 6.82 13.76 -2.78
N HIS A 22 7.38 14.72 -2.05
CA HIS A 22 7.87 15.99 -2.62
C HIS A 22 8.98 15.82 -3.69
N ASP A 23 9.62 14.64 -3.75
CA ASP A 23 10.65 14.27 -4.73
C ASP A 23 10.07 13.57 -5.98
N GLY A 24 8.75 13.36 -6.04
CA GLY A 24 8.08 12.59 -7.09
C GLY A 24 8.15 11.08 -6.88
N THR A 25 8.77 10.61 -5.79
CA THR A 25 8.74 9.21 -5.39
C THR A 25 7.37 8.84 -4.85
N PRO A 26 6.84 7.64 -5.15
CA PRO A 26 5.58 7.20 -4.59
C PRO A 26 5.70 7.03 -3.07
N ASP A 27 4.78 7.61 -2.33
CA ASP A 27 4.65 7.43 -0.89
C ASP A 27 3.92 6.12 -0.61
N TRP A 28 4.71 5.09 -0.33
CA TRP A 28 4.22 3.73 -0.15
C TRP A 28 3.31 3.58 1.07
N ALA A 29 3.54 4.36 2.13
CA ALA A 29 2.70 4.31 3.32
C ALA A 29 1.30 4.87 3.02
N ALA A 30 1.25 6.05 2.39
CA ALA A 30 -0.01 6.65 1.96
C ALA A 30 -0.77 5.75 0.99
N LEU A 31 -0.08 5.03 0.10
CA LEU A 31 -0.69 4.07 -0.82
C LEU A 31 -1.34 2.87 -0.10
N LEU A 32 -0.64 2.35 0.90
CA LEU A 32 -1.14 1.22 1.70
C LEU A 32 -2.35 1.64 2.53
N GLU A 33 -2.31 2.81 3.16
CA GLU A 33 -3.45 3.40 3.87
C GLU A 33 -4.62 3.68 2.93
N TRP A 34 -4.34 4.11 1.70
CA TRP A 34 -5.37 4.39 0.72
C TRP A 34 -6.07 3.13 0.21
N ILE A 35 -5.30 2.06 -0.03
CA ILE A 35 -5.80 0.74 -0.46
C ILE A 35 -6.51 0.02 0.69
N CYS A 36 -5.98 0.13 1.91
CA CYS A 36 -6.52 -0.50 3.10
C CYS A 36 -6.60 0.53 4.24
N PRO A 37 -7.72 1.25 4.39
CA PRO A 37 -7.90 2.22 5.47
C PRO A 37 -7.97 1.60 6.87
N ASP A 38 -8.03 0.27 6.98
CA ASP A 38 -8.00 -0.47 8.24
C ASP A 38 -6.56 -0.70 8.77
N LEU A 39 -5.54 -0.39 7.96
CA LEU A 39 -4.14 -0.54 8.35
C LEU A 39 -3.74 0.54 9.37
N SER A 40 -3.06 0.14 10.44
CA SER A 40 -2.44 1.10 11.35
C SER A 40 -1.29 1.83 10.66
N PRO A 41 -1.00 3.10 11.01
CA PRO A 41 0.13 3.84 10.43
C PRO A 41 1.47 3.12 10.62
N ASP A 42 1.71 2.51 11.78
CA ASP A 42 2.90 1.68 12.03
C ASP A 42 3.00 0.47 11.08
N GLU A 43 1.87 -0.19 10.77
CA GLU A 43 1.84 -1.32 9.84
C GLU A 43 2.07 -0.83 8.41
N ALA A 44 1.49 0.32 8.04
CA ALA A 44 1.65 0.91 6.72
C ALA A 44 3.11 1.31 6.47
N GLU A 45 3.78 1.95 7.44
CA GLU A 45 5.21 2.27 7.35
C GLU A 45 6.07 1.00 7.20
N ARG A 46 5.74 -0.04 7.96
CA ARG A 46 6.50 -1.30 7.93
C ARG A 46 6.36 -2.01 6.59
N LEU A 47 5.16 -2.05 6.04
CA LEU A 47 4.87 -2.58 4.70
C LEU A 47 5.48 -1.70 3.61
N ALA A 48 5.46 -0.37 3.77
CA ALA A 48 6.09 0.58 2.87
C ALA A 48 7.59 0.30 2.73
N ALA A 49 8.29 0.07 3.83
CA ALA A 49 9.71 -0.30 3.81
C ALA A 49 9.98 -1.61 3.04
N ILE A 50 9.09 -2.60 3.14
CA ILE A 50 9.22 -3.87 2.40
C ILE A 50 8.96 -3.67 0.90
N ALA A 51 7.97 -2.83 0.58
CA ALA A 51 7.60 -2.52 -0.80
C ALA A 51 8.70 -1.70 -1.50
N GLU A 52 9.23 -0.68 -0.82
CA GLU A 52 10.41 0.10 -1.24
C GLU A 52 11.62 -0.82 -1.47
N ALA A 53 11.90 -1.73 -0.53
CA ALA A 53 13.02 -2.66 -0.64
C ALA A 53 12.88 -3.65 -1.81
N SER A 54 11.65 -3.93 -2.26
CA SER A 54 11.41 -4.75 -3.46
C SER A 54 11.71 -3.99 -4.76
N GLY A 55 11.85 -2.66 -4.72
CA GLY A 55 12.20 -1.82 -5.88
C GLY A 55 11.21 -1.89 -7.05
N GLY A 56 10.02 -2.44 -6.80
CA GLY A 56 8.95 -2.54 -7.79
C GLY A 56 8.23 -1.21 -7.99
N ARG A 57 7.44 -1.10 -9.06
CA ARG A 57 6.44 -0.02 -9.13
C ARG A 57 5.33 -0.29 -8.11
N PRO A 58 4.78 0.75 -7.47
CA PRO A 58 3.60 0.61 -6.64
C PRO A 58 2.41 0.25 -7.52
N ASP A 59 2.10 -1.04 -7.59
CA ASP A 59 0.91 -1.56 -8.26
C ASP A 59 -0.09 -2.02 -7.20
N VAL A 60 -1.38 -1.73 -7.44
CA VAL A 60 -2.45 -2.04 -6.48
C VAL A 60 -2.50 -3.54 -6.19
N ALA A 61 -2.28 -4.41 -7.18
CA ALA A 61 -2.26 -5.86 -6.98
C ALA A 61 -1.09 -6.28 -6.08
N SER A 62 0.10 -5.72 -6.32
CA SER A 62 1.30 -6.00 -5.52
C SER A 62 1.12 -5.53 -4.07
N LEU A 63 0.53 -4.36 -3.86
CA LEU A 63 0.28 -3.80 -2.53
C LEU A 63 -0.77 -4.59 -1.76
N LYS A 64 -1.88 -4.97 -2.40
CA LYS A 64 -2.90 -5.85 -1.78
C LYS A 64 -2.29 -7.17 -1.35
N ARG A 65 -1.52 -7.79 -2.24
CA ARG A 65 -0.85 -9.06 -1.95
C ARG A 65 0.17 -8.92 -0.82
N LEU A 66 0.94 -7.83 -0.79
CA LEU A 66 1.87 -7.52 0.29
C LEU A 66 1.14 -7.44 1.64
N ILE A 67 0.01 -6.72 1.70
CA ILE A 67 -0.82 -6.65 2.91
C ILE A 67 -1.32 -8.05 3.30
N GLU A 68 -1.84 -8.85 2.37
CA GLU A 68 -2.30 -10.21 2.68
C GLU A 68 -1.18 -11.14 3.19
N GLU A 69 0.03 -11.04 2.61
CA GLU A 69 1.17 -11.88 2.98
C GLU A 69 1.79 -11.47 4.32
N HIS A 70 1.84 -10.16 4.62
CA HIS A 70 2.58 -9.62 5.76
C HIS A 70 1.71 -9.13 6.93
N ALA A 71 0.43 -8.81 6.70
CA ALA A 71 -0.47 -8.33 7.75
C ALA A 71 -1.13 -9.47 8.55
N ARG A 72 -0.49 -10.66 8.58
CA ARG A 72 -0.95 -11.77 9.45
C ARG A 72 -0.75 -11.40 10.93
N PRO A 73 -1.67 -11.81 11.82
CA PRO A 73 -1.63 -11.51 13.26
C PRO A 73 -0.47 -12.18 13.99
#